data_AF-A0A9C7RIN6-F1
#
_entry.id   AF-A0A9C7RIN6-F1
#
_cell.length_a   1.000
_cell.length_b   1.000
_cell.length_c   1.000
_cell.angle_alpha   90.00
_cell.angle_beta   90.00
_cell.angle_gamma   90.00
#
_symmetry.space_group_name_H-M   'P 1'
#
loop_
_entity.id
_entity.type
_entity.pdbx_description
1 polymer ?
#
loop_
_entity_poly.entity_id
_entity_poly.type
_entity_poly.pdbx_seq_one_letter_code
_entity_poly.pdbx_strand_id
1 'polypeptide(L)'
;MNGKIVEIEIPLLLPEIENSSDECLVRLQDTLRERKGIIHVHLHCETEPAFLCVHFNPNLISLQSVRKLAQRVGSSITKRYRHERIPFEG
;
A
#
# COMPACT_ATOMS: atom_id res chain seq x y z
N MET A 1 -22.57 -9.45 6.52
CA MET A 1 -21.33 -9.71 5.76
C MET A 1 -20.15 -9.52 6.70
N ASN A 2 -19.40 -10.58 7.05
CA ASN A 2 -18.27 -10.49 7.97
C ASN A 2 -17.00 -10.03 7.22
N GLY A 3 -16.86 -8.72 6.98
CA GLY A 3 -15.61 -8.13 6.50
C GLY A 3 -14.65 -7.89 7.67
N LYS A 4 -13.36 -8.13 7.46
CA LYS A 4 -12.30 -7.73 8.41
C LYS A 4 -11.49 -6.59 7.82
N ILE A 5 -10.93 -5.78 8.69
CA ILE A 5 -10.07 -4.65 8.33
C ILE A 5 -8.70 -4.93 8.90
N VAL A 6 -7.66 -4.62 8.13
CA VAL A 6 -6.28 -4.58 8.61
C VAL A 6 -5.69 -3.23 8.29
N GLU A 7 -5.01 -2.66 9.27
CA GLU A 7 -4.31 -1.39 9.16
C GLU A 7 -2.81 -1.68 9.13
N ILE A 8 -2.12 -1.10 8.16
CA ILE A 8 -0.69 -1.30 7.96
C ILE A 8 -0.05 0.07 7.75
N GLU A 9 0.96 0.38 8.55
CA GLU A 9 1.74 1.61 8.41
C GLU A 9 2.45 1.64 7.04
N ILE A 10 2.32 2.75 6.32
CA ILE A 10 2.99 2.97 5.04
C ILE A 10 4.52 2.81 5.15
N PRO A 11 5.21 3.32 6.20
CA PRO A 11 6.64 3.09 6.38
C PRO A 11 7.05 1.60 6.43
N LEU A 12 6.16 0.70 6.88
CA LEU A 12 6.44 -0.74 6.89
C LEU A 12 6.33 -1.37 5.49
N LEU A 13 5.56 -0.75 4.59
CA LEU A 13 5.36 -1.20 3.22
C LEU A 13 6.33 -0.55 2.24
N LEU A 14 6.69 0.70 2.51
CA LEU A 14 7.49 1.58 1.66
C LEU A 14 8.59 2.27 2.50
N PRO A 15 9.54 1.52 3.10
CA PRO A 15 10.55 2.08 3.99
C PRO A 15 11.58 2.97 3.27
N GLU A 16 11.77 2.82 1.96
CA GLU A 16 12.77 3.56 1.17
C GLU A 16 12.20 4.79 0.45
N ILE A 17 10.96 5.19 0.76
CA ILE A 17 10.33 6.39 0.19
C ILE A 17 10.38 7.52 1.22
N GLU A 18 11.20 8.53 0.95
CA GLU A 18 11.36 9.72 1.82
C GLU A 18 10.17 10.69 1.69
N ASN A 19 9.49 10.68 0.55
CA ASN A 19 8.27 11.45 0.31
C ASN A 19 7.32 10.53 -0.44
N SER A 20 6.25 10.10 0.23
CA SER A 20 5.24 9.22 -0.35
C SER A 20 4.50 9.96 -1.47
N SER A 21 5.07 9.94 -2.68
CA SER A 21 4.43 10.50 -3.85
C SER A 21 3.05 9.84 -4.02
N ASP A 22 2.01 10.67 -4.13
CA ASP A 22 0.62 10.23 -4.27
C ASP A 22 0.44 9.12 -5.32
N GLU A 23 1.20 9.17 -6.41
CA GLU A 23 1.11 8.19 -7.50
C GLU A 23 1.51 6.76 -7.07
N CYS A 24 2.52 6.61 -6.21
CA CYS A 24 2.92 5.31 -5.66
C CYS A 24 1.84 4.74 -4.73
N LEU A 25 1.20 5.60 -3.95
CA LEU A 25 0.13 5.24 -3.03
C LEU A 25 -1.15 4.87 -3.78
N VAL A 26 -1.52 5.63 -4.81
CA VAL A 26 -2.65 5.33 -5.70
C VAL A 26 -2.44 3.99 -6.39
N ARG A 27 -1.26 3.72 -6.96
CA ARG A 27 -0.95 2.40 -7.57
C ARG A 27 -1.02 1.26 -6.58
N LEU A 28 -0.55 1.47 -5.34
CA LEU A 28 -0.64 0.46 -4.29
C LEU A 28 -2.11 0.15 -3.96
N GLN A 29 -2.95 1.17 -3.84
CA GLN A 29 -4.37 1.04 -3.62
C GLN A 29 -5.07 0.28 -4.76
N ASP A 30 -4.78 0.65 -6.02
CA ASP A 30 -5.38 0.05 -7.21
C ASP A 30 -5.01 -1.42 -7.35
N THR A 31 -3.71 -1.74 -7.26
CA THR A 31 -3.20 -3.12 -7.34
C THR A 31 -3.80 -4.03 -6.26
N LEU A 32 -4.07 -3.49 -5.07
CA LEU A 32 -4.72 -4.24 -3.99
C LEU A 32 -6.22 -4.43 -4.25
N ARG A 33 -6.91 -3.41 -4.78
CA ARG A 33 -8.34 -3.50 -5.13
C ARG A 33 -8.61 -4.55 -6.21
N GLU A 34 -7.69 -4.77 -7.14
CA GLU A 34 -7.79 -5.81 -8.17
C GLU A 34 -7.70 -7.26 -7.61
N ARG A 35 -7.30 -7.44 -6.35
CA ARG A 35 -7.16 -8.77 -5.75
C ARG A 35 -8.49 -9.33 -5.26
N LYS A 36 -8.81 -10.54 -5.71
CA LYS A 36 -9.96 -11.31 -5.23
C LYS A 36 -9.91 -11.49 -3.71
N GLY A 37 -10.97 -11.06 -3.02
CA GLY A 37 -11.08 -11.11 -1.56
C GLY A 37 -10.82 -9.78 -0.86
N ILE A 38 -10.29 -8.79 -1.56
CA ILE A 38 -10.26 -7.39 -1.11
C ILE A 38 -11.61 -6.76 -1.43
N ILE A 39 -12.19 -6.08 -0.45
CA ILE A 39 -13.50 -5.42 -0.55
C ILE A 39 -13.28 -3.92 -0.77
N HIS A 40 -12.38 -3.33 0.01
CA HIS A 40 -12.06 -1.92 -0.08
C HIS A 40 -10.63 -1.66 0.41
N VAL A 41 -10.02 -0.59 -0.06
CA VAL A 41 -8.71 -0.11 0.39
C VAL A 41 -8.81 1.38 0.59
N HIS A 42 -8.47 1.85 1.79
CA HIS A 42 -8.36 3.25 2.15
C HIS A 42 -6.92 3.59 2.48
N LEU A 43 -6.57 4.84 2.27
CA LEU A 43 -5.24 5.36 2.53
C LEU A 43 -5.39 6.63 3.34
N HIS A 44 -4.90 6.61 4.58
CA HIS A 44 -4.92 7.72 5.50
C HIS A 44 -3.55 8.40 5.46
N CYS A 45 -3.42 9.35 4.54
CA CYS A 45 -2.26 10.24 4.44
C CYS A 45 -2.34 11.43 5.41
N GLU A 46 -3.50 11.69 6.00
CA GLU A 46 -3.72 12.83 6.91
C GLU A 46 -3.07 12.62 8.29
N THR A 47 -2.60 11.40 8.57
CA THR A 47 -1.88 11.04 9.79
C THR A 47 -0.43 10.77 9.48
N GLU A 48 0.49 11.13 10.38
CA GLU A 48 1.91 10.82 10.27
C GLU A 48 2.31 9.88 11.44
N PRO A 49 2.73 8.64 11.18
CA PRO A 49 2.91 8.02 9.86
C PRO A 49 1.59 7.72 9.13
N ALA A 50 1.62 7.66 7.80
CA ALA A 50 0.46 7.33 6.99
C ALA A 50 0.05 5.84 7.16
N PHE A 51 -1.25 5.55 7.08
CA PHE A 51 -1.80 4.20 7.24
C PHE A 51 -2.56 3.71 6.00
N LEU A 52 -2.40 2.44 5.68
CA LEU A 52 -3.19 1.72 4.69
C LEU A 52 -4.21 0.82 5.38
N CYS A 53 -5.49 1.10 5.20
CA CYS A 53 -6.58 0.28 5.73
C CYS A 53 -7.13 -0.60 4.61
N VAL A 54 -6.99 -1.91 4.75
CA VAL A 54 -7.46 -2.89 3.77
C VAL A 54 -8.63 -3.66 4.35
N HIS A 55 -9.80 -3.50 3.74
CA HIS A 55 -11.01 -4.25 4.04
C HIS A 55 -11.02 -5.51 3.19
N PHE A 56 -11.09 -6.68 3.80
CA PHE A 56 -11.03 -7.96 3.11
C PHE A 56 -12.04 -8.96 3.68
N ASN A 57 -12.37 -9.97 2.88
CA ASN A 57 -13.22 -11.07 3.31
C ASN A 57 -12.34 -12.22 3.84
N PRO A 58 -12.35 -12.52 5.15
CA PRO A 58 -11.55 -13.60 5.74
C PRO A 58 -11.91 -15.00 5.22
N ASN A 59 -13.06 -15.17 4.57
CA ASN A 59 -13.44 -16.44 3.93
C ASN A 59 -12.78 -16.62 2.55
N LEU A 60 -12.30 -15.54 1.93
CA LEU A 60 -11.65 -15.56 0.62
C LEU A 60 -10.13 -15.38 0.72
N ILE A 61 -9.66 -14.59 1.69
CA ILE A 61 -8.25 -14.28 1.88
C ILE A 61 -7.91 -14.14 3.36
N SER A 62 -6.77 -14.68 3.79
CA SER A 62 -6.32 -14.57 5.18
C SER A 62 -5.65 -13.21 5.46
N LEU A 63 -5.66 -12.79 6.72
CA LEU A 63 -4.91 -11.61 7.19
C LEU A 63 -3.44 -11.65 6.78
N GLN A 64 -2.80 -12.81 6.92
CA GLN A 64 -1.39 -12.99 6.59
C GLN A 64 -1.15 -12.82 5.08
N SER A 65 -2.06 -13.32 4.25
CA SER A 65 -2.03 -13.16 2.79
C SER A 65 -2.20 -11.70 2.39
N VAL A 66 -3.12 -10.96 3.03
CA VAL A 66 -3.30 -9.51 2.81
C VAL A 66 -2.03 -8.74 3.16
N ARG A 67 -1.44 -9.00 4.34
CA ARG A 67 -0.18 -8.35 4.75
C ARG A 67 0.97 -8.66 3.79
N LYS A 68 1.12 -9.91 3.36
CA LYS A 68 2.13 -10.31 2.37
C LYS A 68 1.91 -9.64 1.01
N LEU A 69 0.66 -9.52 0.58
CA LEU A 69 0.32 -8.81 -0.66
C LEU A 69 0.67 -7.33 -0.57
N ALA A 70 0.27 -6.65 0.50
CA ALA A 70 0.59 -5.25 0.72
C ALA A 70 2.12 -5.02 0.72
N GLN A 71 2.88 -5.86 1.44
CA GLN A 71 4.35 -5.77 1.47
C GLN A 71 4.97 -6.01 0.09
N ARG A 72 4.49 -7.01 -0.66
CA ARG A 72 5.01 -7.32 -1.99
C ARG A 72 4.74 -6.19 -2.98
N VAL A 73 3.53 -5.63 -2.95
CA VAL A 73 3.14 -4.50 -3.81
C VAL A 73 3.96 -3.27 -3.43
N GLY A 74 4.06 -2.96 -2.14
CA GLY A 74 4.89 -1.87 -1.62
C GLY A 74 6.34 -1.99 -2.09
N SER A 75 7.02 -3.08 -1.77
CA SER A 75 8.41 -3.33 -2.20
C SER A 75 8.60 -3.30 -3.71
N SER A 76 7.63 -3.80 -4.49
CA SER A 76 7.70 -3.73 -5.96
C SER A 76 7.60 -2.31 -6.50
N ILE A 77 6.86 -1.43 -5.82
CA ILE A 77 6.74 -0.01 -6.17
C ILE A 77 8.03 0.71 -5.78
N THR A 78 8.56 0.51 -4.57
CA THR A 78 9.84 1.12 -4.15
C THR A 78 11.02 0.72 -5.04
N LYS A 79 11.06 -0.54 -5.49
CA LYS A 79 12.15 -1.04 -6.36
C LYS A 79 12.07 -0.46 -7.77
N ARG A 80 10.87 -0.18 -8.28
CA ARG A 80 10.66 0.30 -9.66
C ARG A 80 10.66 1.82 -9.76
N TYR A 81 10.26 2.50 -8.70
CA TYR A 81 10.17 3.95 -8.58
C TYR A 81 11.11 4.46 -7.50
N ARG A 82 12.36 3.94 -7.48
CA ARG A 82 13.45 4.58 -6.75
C ARG A 82 13.66 5.93 -7.43
N HIS A 83 12.89 6.93 -6.99
CA HIS A 83 12.64 8.15 -7.73
C HIS A 83 13.98 8.73 -8.16
N GLU A 84 14.13 8.80 -9.47
CA GLU A 84 15.20 9.49 -10.15
C GLU A 84 15.07 10.96 -9.74
N ARG A 85 15.72 11.34 -8.63
CA ARG A 85 16.11 12.73 -8.44
C ARG A 85 17.16 12.96 -9.52
N ILE A 86 16.73 13.31 -10.72
CA ILE A 86 17.60 14.04 -11.64
C ILE A 86 17.65 15.45 -11.02
N PRO A 87 18.76 15.88 -10.39
CA PRO A 87 18.92 17.30 -10.17
C PRO A 87 18.95 17.94 -11.54
N PHE A 88 17.92 18.73 -11.85
CA PHE A 88 18.00 19.65 -12.98
C PHE A 88 18.97 20.76 -12.54
N GLU A 89 20.27 20.53 -12.74
CA GLU A 89 21.26 21.61 -12.71
C GLU A 89 21.03 22.43 -13.99
N GLY A 90 20.49 23.64 -13.79
CA GLY A 90 20.39 24.67 -14.83
C GLY A 90 21.72 25.40 -15.02
#